data_AF-A0A853JKE6-F1
#
_entry.id   AF-A0A853JKE6-F1
#
_cell.length_a   1.000
_cell.length_b   1.000
_cell.length_c   1.000
_cell.angle_alpha   90.00
_cell.angle_beta   90.00
_cell.angle_gamma   90.00
#
_symmetry.space_group_name_H-M   'P 1'
#
loop_
_entity.id
_entity.type
_entity.pdbx_description
1 polymer ?
#
loop_
_entity_poly.entity_id
_entity_poly.type
_entity_poly.pdbx_seq_one_letter_code
_entity_poly.pdbx_strand_id
1 'polypeptide(L)'
;MEKTSKSAGGGIAQGLMGNAQEMNKEKVQAEYGMYLMSGETIKIGYQLLRDVFVVTDRRIIDFDKQGATGKKMSIKSVYLDSIVGVEAETAGAGIDDSEITIRYITTPYHKAHSLSMDSRKFEFPKKYDITNLYNHLQQIAYDNYVRINQ
;
A
#
# COMPACT_ATOMS: atom_id res chain seq x y z
N MET A 1 33.17 5.45 -32.31
CA MET A 1 32.52 6.30 -31.31
C MET A 1 31.03 6.26 -31.58
N GLU A 2 30.28 5.49 -30.81
CA GLU A 2 28.83 5.63 -30.74
C GLU A 2 28.41 5.18 -29.33
N LYS A 3 27.94 6.13 -28.52
CA LYS A 3 27.46 5.95 -27.15
C LYS A 3 26.04 6.49 -27.10
N THR A 4 25.04 5.62 -26.96
CA THR A 4 23.71 5.84 -26.31
C THR A 4 22.87 4.58 -26.56
N SER A 5 22.00 4.07 -25.69
CA SER A 5 21.48 4.48 -24.39
C SER A 5 20.94 3.22 -23.69
N LYS A 6 21.37 2.91 -22.46
CA LYS A 6 20.64 1.98 -21.59
C LYS A 6 19.62 2.79 -20.79
N SER A 7 18.36 2.38 -20.88
CA SER A 7 17.24 2.98 -20.17
C SER A 7 17.46 2.92 -18.65
N ALA A 8 17.29 4.07 -18.00
CA ALA A 8 17.19 4.18 -16.55
C ALA A 8 15.75 3.84 -16.15
N GLY A 9 15.51 2.60 -15.69
CA GLY A 9 14.17 2.15 -15.28
C GLY A 9 14.16 0.98 -14.30
N GLY A 10 15.28 0.68 -13.63
CA GLY A 10 15.44 -0.58 -12.86
C GLY A 10 15.87 -0.42 -11.40
N GLY A 11 15.69 0.74 -10.78
CA GLY A 11 16.26 1.02 -9.45
C GLY A 11 15.39 0.65 -8.24
N ILE A 12 14.07 0.55 -8.39
CA ILE A 12 13.14 0.45 -7.24
C ILE A 12 12.73 -1.00 -6.94
N ALA A 13 12.92 -1.93 -7.89
CA ALA A 13 12.52 -3.33 -7.72
C ALA A 13 13.53 -4.18 -6.92
N GLN A 14 14.76 -3.69 -6.68
CA GLN A 14 15.85 -4.51 -6.17
C GLN A 14 16.10 -4.36 -4.66
N GLY A 15 15.48 -3.36 -4.00
CA GLY A 15 15.58 -3.14 -2.54
C GLY A 15 14.48 -3.80 -1.70
N LEU A 16 13.51 -4.47 -2.34
CA LEU A 16 12.32 -5.03 -1.67
C LEU A 16 12.48 -6.51 -1.26
N MET A 17 13.54 -7.21 -1.68
CA MET A 17 13.72 -8.62 -1.32
C MET A 17 14.34 -8.75 0.08
N GLY A 18 13.52 -8.85 1.13
CA GLY A 18 14.04 -9.34 2.41
C GLY A 18 13.22 -9.22 3.69
N ASN A 19 11.99 -8.71 3.70
CA ASN A 19 11.22 -8.62 4.94
C ASN A 19 10.22 -9.78 5.08
N ALA A 20 10.30 -10.52 6.19
CA ALA A 20 9.52 -11.74 6.46
C ALA A 20 7.97 -11.58 6.49
N GLN A 21 7.45 -10.36 6.35
CA GLN A 21 6.02 -10.05 6.25
C GLN A 21 5.57 -9.73 4.82
N GLU A 22 6.51 -9.59 3.88
CA GLU A 22 6.20 -9.54 2.45
C GLU A 22 5.84 -10.95 2.00
N MET A 23 4.59 -11.11 1.59
CA MET A 23 4.08 -12.39 1.14
C MET A 23 4.72 -12.75 -0.20
N ASN A 24 5.03 -14.04 -0.37
CA ASN A 24 5.48 -14.57 -1.65
C ASN A 24 4.47 -14.22 -2.77
N LYS A 25 4.96 -13.66 -3.88
CA LYS A 25 4.11 -13.14 -4.96
C LYS A 25 3.20 -14.20 -5.56
N GLU A 26 3.68 -15.43 -5.74
CA GLU A 26 2.89 -16.53 -6.25
C GLU A 26 1.73 -16.88 -5.30
N LYS A 27 2.00 -16.88 -3.99
CA LYS A 27 0.97 -17.10 -2.96
C LYS A 27 -0.07 -15.98 -2.94
N VAL A 28 0.37 -14.72 -3.00
CA VAL A 28 -0.56 -13.58 -3.05
C VAL A 28 -1.42 -13.64 -4.30
N GLN A 29 -0.82 -13.97 -5.46
CA GLN A 29 -1.56 -14.11 -6.70
C GLN A 29 -2.57 -15.26 -6.64
N ALA A 30 -2.21 -16.40 -6.06
CA ALA A 30 -3.10 -17.54 -5.91
C ALA A 30 -4.29 -17.24 -4.98
N GLU A 31 -4.06 -16.56 -3.86
CA GLU A 31 -5.09 -16.26 -2.85
C GLU A 31 -5.96 -15.04 -3.21
N TYR A 32 -5.35 -13.97 -3.75
CA TYR A 32 -6.01 -12.67 -3.92
C TYR A 32 -6.14 -12.23 -5.38
N GLY A 33 -5.57 -12.97 -6.35
CA GLY A 33 -5.57 -12.60 -7.76
C GLY A 33 -6.97 -12.46 -8.38
N MET A 34 -7.98 -13.14 -7.84
CA MET A 34 -9.37 -13.03 -8.30
C MET A 34 -10.02 -11.66 -8.01
N TYR A 35 -9.40 -10.83 -7.16
CA TYR A 35 -9.91 -9.49 -6.82
C TYR A 35 -9.30 -8.37 -7.69
N LEU A 36 -8.42 -8.73 -8.62
CA LEU A 36 -7.79 -7.80 -9.56
C LEU A 36 -8.74 -7.40 -10.68
N MET A 37 -8.67 -6.14 -11.10
CA MET A 37 -9.27 -5.70 -12.34
C MET A 37 -8.49 -6.22 -13.55
N SER A 38 -9.09 -6.17 -14.73
CA SER A 38 -8.39 -6.54 -15.97
C SER A 38 -7.11 -5.71 -16.17
N GLY A 39 -5.99 -6.41 -16.38
CA GLY A 39 -4.66 -5.83 -16.57
C GLY A 39 -4.07 -5.17 -15.31
N GLU A 40 -4.66 -5.35 -14.14
CA GLU A 40 -4.07 -4.91 -12.86
C GLU A 40 -3.04 -5.96 -12.39
N THR A 41 -1.88 -5.52 -11.91
CA THR A 41 -0.77 -6.40 -11.53
C THR A 41 -0.37 -6.18 -10.08
N ILE A 42 -0.27 -7.26 -9.32
CA ILE A 42 0.24 -7.23 -7.93
C ILE A 42 1.72 -6.84 -7.94
N LYS A 43 2.06 -5.82 -7.14
CA LYS A 43 3.45 -5.41 -6.91
C LYS A 43 3.99 -6.05 -5.66
N ILE A 44 3.23 -5.94 -4.56
CA ILE A 44 3.62 -6.38 -3.23
C ILE A 44 2.38 -6.84 -2.47
N GLY A 45 2.50 -7.85 -1.61
CA GLY A 45 1.45 -8.23 -0.65
C GLY A 45 2.03 -8.26 0.76
N TYR A 46 1.30 -7.73 1.74
CA TYR A 46 1.71 -7.69 3.13
C TYR A 46 0.72 -8.44 4.00
N GLN A 47 1.25 -9.37 4.81
CA GLN A 47 0.50 -9.98 5.88
C GLN A 47 0.60 -9.08 7.11
N LEU A 48 -0.53 -8.60 7.61
CA LEU A 48 -0.63 -7.91 8.89
C LEU A 48 -1.00 -8.90 10.01
N LEU A 49 -1.20 -8.41 11.23
CA LEU A 49 -1.62 -9.22 12.38
C LEU A 49 -2.93 -9.97 12.10
N ARG A 50 -3.99 -9.25 11.71
CA ARG A 50 -5.32 -9.83 11.39
C ARG A 50 -5.64 -9.80 9.91
N ASP A 51 -5.19 -8.75 9.24
CA ASP A 51 -5.63 -8.37 7.91
C ASP A 51 -4.54 -8.67 6.87
N VAL A 52 -4.88 -8.52 5.60
CA VAL A 52 -3.92 -8.55 4.49
C VAL A 52 -4.17 -7.31 3.67
N PHE A 53 -3.11 -6.67 3.18
CA PHE A 53 -3.29 -5.71 2.10
C PHE A 53 -2.33 -6.00 0.96
N VAL A 54 -2.83 -5.77 -0.24
CA VAL A 54 -2.12 -6.02 -1.49
C VAL A 54 -1.96 -4.70 -2.22
N VAL A 55 -0.72 -4.36 -2.57
CA VAL A 55 -0.40 -3.18 -3.37
C VAL A 55 -0.28 -3.63 -4.83
N THR A 56 -1.09 -3.03 -5.69
CA THR A 56 -1.05 -3.24 -7.15
C THR A 56 -0.38 -2.05 -7.84
N ASP A 57 -0.36 -2.07 -9.18
CA ASP A 57 -0.01 -0.89 -9.98
C ASP A 57 -1.06 0.23 -9.95
N ARG A 58 -2.22 0.00 -9.30
CA ARG A 58 -3.35 0.95 -9.32
C ARG A 58 -3.83 1.35 -7.93
N ARG A 59 -3.84 0.43 -6.96
CA ARG A 59 -4.48 0.63 -5.65
C ARG A 59 -3.88 -0.27 -4.57
N ILE A 60 -4.16 0.10 -3.33
CA ILE A 60 -4.11 -0.80 -2.19
C ILE A 60 -5.47 -1.50 -2.11
N ILE A 61 -5.45 -2.84 -2.08
CA ILE A 61 -6.61 -3.68 -1.79
C ILE A 61 -6.45 -4.18 -0.36
N ASP A 62 -7.33 -3.73 0.52
CA ASP A 62 -7.35 -4.11 1.92
C ASP A 62 -8.39 -5.20 2.18
N PHE A 63 -7.93 -6.29 2.79
CA PHE A 63 -8.67 -7.49 3.12
C PHE A 63 -8.79 -7.61 4.65
N ASP A 64 -9.92 -7.18 5.19
CA ASP A 64 -10.23 -7.21 6.62
C ASP A 64 -11.04 -8.48 6.95
N LYS A 65 -10.46 -9.39 7.73
CA LYS A 65 -11.12 -10.64 8.15
C LYS A 65 -12.07 -10.34 9.32
N GLN A 66 -13.34 -10.66 9.14
CA GLN A 66 -14.41 -10.36 10.08
C GLN A 66 -15.00 -11.62 10.73
N GLY A 67 -15.40 -11.48 12.00
CA GLY A 67 -16.10 -12.50 12.77
C GLY A 67 -15.20 -13.61 13.31
N ALA A 68 -15.72 -14.38 14.26
CA ALA A 68 -14.94 -15.38 15.01
C ALA A 68 -14.39 -16.53 14.14
N THR A 69 -15.00 -16.81 12.98
CA THR A 69 -14.53 -17.86 12.06
C THR A 69 -13.53 -17.37 11.03
N GLY A 70 -13.34 -16.05 10.89
CA GLY A 70 -12.47 -15.43 9.89
C GLY A 70 -12.86 -15.69 8.43
N LYS A 71 -14.01 -16.34 8.16
CA LYS A 71 -14.48 -16.69 6.81
C LYS A 71 -15.11 -15.50 6.08
N LYS A 72 -15.69 -14.54 6.81
CA LYS A 72 -16.22 -13.31 6.24
C LYS A 72 -15.07 -12.35 6.07
N MET A 73 -14.98 -11.70 4.92
CA MET A 73 -13.93 -10.73 4.62
C MET A 73 -14.56 -9.49 4.00
N SER A 74 -14.19 -8.32 4.52
CA SER A 74 -14.47 -7.04 3.87
C SER A 74 -13.31 -6.72 2.94
N ILE A 75 -13.62 -6.22 1.75
CA ILE A 75 -12.62 -5.86 0.75
C ILE A 75 -12.80 -4.40 0.42
N LYS A 76 -11.76 -3.60 0.63
CA LYS A 76 -11.76 -2.16 0.36
C LYS A 76 -10.63 -1.81 -0.59
N SER A 77 -10.86 -0.80 -1.42
CA SER A 77 -9.86 -0.31 -2.37
C SER A 77 -9.54 1.15 -2.07
N VAL A 78 -8.26 1.45 -1.97
CA VAL A 78 -7.73 2.81 -1.89
C VAL A 78 -6.81 3.02 -3.09
N TYR A 79 -7.23 3.86 -4.02
CA TYR A 79 -6.42 4.12 -5.22
C TYR A 79 -5.14 4.85 -4.85
N LEU A 80 -4.04 4.48 -5.50
CA LEU A 80 -2.74 5.09 -5.20
C LEU A 80 -2.75 6.58 -5.52
N ASP A 81 -3.50 7.00 -6.54
CA ASP A 81 -3.66 8.40 -6.95
C ASP A 81 -4.50 9.24 -5.96
N SER A 82 -5.17 8.60 -5.01
CA SER A 82 -6.02 9.28 -4.03
C SER A 82 -5.34 9.52 -2.69
N ILE A 83 -4.19 8.89 -2.46
CA ILE A 83 -3.42 9.03 -1.22
C ILE A 83 -2.75 10.40 -1.19
N VAL A 84 -3.00 11.18 -0.13
CA VAL A 84 -2.49 12.55 0.04
C VAL A 84 -1.77 12.75 1.37
N GLY A 85 -1.75 11.74 2.24
CA GLY A 85 -0.99 11.80 3.49
C GLY A 85 -0.63 10.43 4.00
N VAL A 86 0.53 10.34 4.64
CA VAL A 86 1.02 9.13 5.29
C VAL A 86 1.58 9.51 6.65
N GLU A 87 1.23 8.73 7.66
CA GLU A 87 1.75 8.83 9.02
C GLU A 87 2.26 7.47 9.44
N ALA A 88 3.31 7.45 10.26
CA ALA A 88 3.86 6.23 10.82
C ALA A 88 4.14 6.41 12.31
N GLU A 89 3.84 5.37 13.08
CA GLU A 89 4.22 5.24 14.48
C GLU A 89 5.08 3.97 14.60
N THR A 90 6.31 4.11 15.10
CA THR A 90 7.22 2.98 15.26
C THR A 90 7.09 2.38 16.65
N ALA A 91 7.17 1.05 16.75
CA ALA A 91 7.22 0.37 18.05
C ALA A 91 8.39 0.86 18.91
N GLY A 92 8.09 1.34 20.12
CA GLY A 92 9.09 1.73 21.11
C GLY A 92 9.69 0.53 21.88
N ALA A 93 10.38 0.81 22.99
CA ALA A 93 10.92 -0.24 23.88
C ALA A 93 9.81 -1.08 24.58
N GLY A 94 8.55 -0.61 24.56
CA GLY A 94 7.36 -1.24 25.16
C GLY A 94 6.75 -2.39 24.36
N ILE A 95 5.45 -2.65 24.50
CA ILE A 95 4.74 -3.79 23.89
C ILE A 95 4.08 -3.39 22.55
N ASP A 96 4.09 -2.11 22.20
CA ASP A 96 3.27 -1.56 21.12
C ASP A 96 3.76 -2.00 19.73
N ASP A 97 2.81 -2.23 18.85
CA ASP A 97 3.02 -2.58 17.45
C ASP A 97 3.37 -1.33 16.63
N SER A 98 3.95 -1.52 15.44
CA SER A 98 4.20 -0.38 14.53
C SER A 98 2.97 -0.13 13.68
N GLU A 99 2.70 1.11 13.32
CA GLU A 99 1.50 1.51 12.60
C GLU A 99 1.84 2.40 11.40
N ILE A 100 1.11 2.22 10.30
CA ILE A 100 1.05 3.21 9.21
C ILE A 100 -0.40 3.62 9.00
N THR A 101 -0.67 4.92 8.98
CA THR A 101 -1.96 5.48 8.57
C THR A 101 -1.83 6.17 7.24
N ILE A 102 -2.65 5.78 6.26
CA ILE A 102 -2.82 6.51 5.01
C ILE A 102 -4.07 7.39 5.08
N ARG A 103 -3.98 8.61 4.56
CA ARG A 103 -5.11 9.50 4.31
C ARG A 103 -5.33 9.63 2.82
N TYR A 104 -6.58 9.51 2.40
CA TYR A 104 -6.93 9.51 0.99
C TYR A 104 -8.26 10.20 0.73
N ILE A 105 -8.37 10.73 -0.49
CA ILE A 105 -9.56 11.44 -0.94
C ILE A 105 -10.56 10.43 -1.47
N THR A 106 -11.82 10.54 -1.03
CA THR A 106 -12.89 9.60 -1.39
C THR A 106 -13.84 10.17 -2.44
N THR A 107 -13.85 11.49 -2.60
CA THR A 107 -14.65 12.18 -3.62
C THR A 107 -13.92 12.26 -4.96
N PRO A 108 -14.62 12.10 -6.10
CA PRO A 108 -14.01 12.32 -7.41
C PRO A 108 -13.55 13.77 -7.58
N TYR A 109 -12.23 13.95 -7.69
CA TYR A 109 -11.53 15.23 -7.73
C TYR A 109 -12.11 16.28 -8.69
N HIS A 110 -12.60 15.86 -9.85
CA HIS A 110 -13.02 16.78 -10.91
C HIS A 110 -14.52 17.13 -10.89
N LYS A 111 -15.29 16.61 -9.95
CA LYS A 111 -16.76 16.76 -9.97
C LYS A 111 -17.39 17.13 -8.63
N ALA A 112 -16.62 17.16 -7.54
CA ALA A 112 -17.16 17.41 -6.21
C ALA A 112 -17.05 18.88 -5.80
N HIS A 113 -18.13 19.43 -5.24
CA HIS A 113 -18.14 20.79 -4.67
C HIS A 113 -17.48 20.85 -3.28
N SER A 114 -17.39 19.73 -2.58
CA SER A 114 -16.73 19.59 -1.30
C SER A 114 -15.76 18.42 -1.31
N LEU A 115 -14.59 18.63 -0.71
CA LEU A 115 -13.59 17.58 -0.53
C LEU A 115 -14.02 16.67 0.62
N SER A 116 -14.04 15.35 0.39
CA SER A 116 -14.13 14.36 1.46
C SER A 116 -12.89 13.47 1.48
N MET A 117 -12.45 13.16 2.69
CA MET A 117 -11.29 12.33 2.96
C MET A 117 -11.66 11.24 3.95
N ASP A 118 -10.93 10.14 3.88
CA ASP A 118 -10.96 9.07 4.86
C ASP A 118 -9.52 8.66 5.19
N SER A 119 -9.35 7.81 6.20
CA SER A 119 -8.07 7.24 6.57
C SER A 119 -8.15 5.73 6.75
N ARG A 120 -7.00 5.07 6.58
CA ARG A 120 -6.85 3.67 6.95
C ARG A 120 -5.54 3.47 7.69
N LYS A 121 -5.67 2.89 8.88
CA LYS A 121 -4.56 2.42 9.71
C LYS A 121 -4.26 0.96 9.44
N PHE A 122 -2.98 0.64 9.33
CA PHE A 122 -2.43 -0.70 9.20
C PHE A 122 -1.49 -0.96 10.37
N GLU A 123 -1.74 -2.03 11.11
CA GLU A 123 -0.97 -2.43 12.29
C GLU A 123 -0.04 -3.59 11.92
N PHE A 124 1.25 -3.40 12.18
CA PHE A 124 2.32 -4.31 11.82
C PHE A 124 2.90 -4.96 13.07
N PRO A 125 3.24 -6.26 13.03
CA PRO A 125 3.91 -6.90 14.16
C PRO A 125 5.17 -6.13 14.56
N LYS A 126 5.41 -5.97 15.86
CA LYS A 126 6.56 -5.24 16.43
C LYS A 126 7.92 -5.41 15.71
N LYS A 127 8.23 -6.61 15.21
CA LYS A 127 9.53 -6.92 14.57
C LYS A 127 9.62 -6.45 13.11
N TYR A 128 8.54 -5.96 12.53
CA TYR A 128 8.51 -5.55 11.14
C TYR A 128 9.07 -4.14 10.97
N ASP A 129 10.04 -3.99 10.07
CA ASP A 129 10.56 -2.69 9.69
C ASP A 129 9.61 -2.02 8.69
N ILE A 130 8.84 -1.04 9.19
CA ILE A 130 7.90 -0.26 8.39
C ILE A 130 8.57 0.83 7.52
N THR A 131 9.88 1.09 7.70
CA THR A 131 10.57 2.25 7.12
C THR A 131 10.47 2.30 5.59
N ASN A 132 10.74 1.18 4.93
CA ASN A 132 10.70 1.11 3.47
C ASN A 132 9.28 1.32 2.92
N LEU A 133 8.28 0.74 3.59
CA LEU A 133 6.89 0.90 3.20
C LEU A 133 6.41 2.34 3.42
N TYR A 134 6.76 2.94 4.56
CA TYR A 134 6.50 4.35 4.84
C TYR A 134 7.09 5.25 3.76
N ASN A 135 8.38 5.10 3.43
CA ASN A 135 9.04 5.92 2.41
C ASN A 135 8.37 5.78 1.03
N HIS A 136 7.98 4.56 0.66
CA HIS A 136 7.30 4.31 -0.61
C HIS A 136 5.92 4.98 -0.67
N LEU A 137 5.09 4.80 0.37
CA LEU A 137 3.77 5.43 0.44
C LEU A 137 3.88 6.96 0.52
N GLN A 138 4.87 7.47 1.25
CA GLN A 138 5.13 8.90 1.39
C GLN A 138 5.54 9.53 0.04
N GLN A 139 6.31 8.82 -0.78
CA GLN A 139 6.63 9.26 -2.13
C GLN A 139 5.37 9.36 -3.00
N ILE A 140 4.51 8.34 -2.98
CA ILE A 140 3.22 8.36 -3.70
C ILE A 140 2.37 9.55 -3.27
N ALA A 141 2.25 9.78 -1.95
CA ALA A 141 1.48 10.89 -1.41
C ALA A 141 2.04 12.25 -1.84
N TYR A 142 3.37 12.40 -1.85
CA TYR A 142 4.03 13.62 -2.31
C TYR A 142 3.79 13.86 -3.81
N ASP A 143 3.95 12.84 -4.65
CA ASP A 143 3.72 12.94 -6.09
C ASP A 143 2.26 13.35 -6.39
N ASN A 144 1.30 12.81 -5.63
CA ASN A 144 -0.10 13.23 -5.72
C ASN A 144 -0.32 14.66 -5.24
N TYR A 145 0.29 15.07 -4.13
CA TYR A 145 0.21 16.44 -3.64
C TYR A 145 0.71 17.42 -4.71
N VAL A 146 1.85 17.14 -5.33
CA VAL A 146 2.40 17.93 -6.44
C VAL A 146 1.42 17.97 -7.60
N ARG A 147 0.93 16.82 -8.07
CA ARG A 147 -0.02 16.71 -9.20
C ARG A 147 -1.34 17.44 -8.97
N ILE A 148 -1.87 17.43 -7.75
CA ILE A 148 -3.18 18.02 -7.41
C ILE A 148 -3.09 19.56 -7.33
N ASN A 149 -1.93 20.11 -6.99
CA ASN A 149 -1.73 21.55 -6.79
C ASN A 149 -1.02 22.25 -7.96
N GLN A 150 -0.89 21.57 -9.11
CA GLN A 150 -0.43 22.14 -10.39
C GLN A 150 -1.62 22.53 -11.26
#